data_AF-A0A6G1YRG8-F1
#
_entry.id   AF-A0A6G1YRG8-F1
#
_cell.length_a   1.000
_cell.length_b   1.000
_cell.length_c   1.000
_cell.angle_alpha   90.00
_cell.angle_beta   90.00
_cell.angle_gamma   90.00
#
_symmetry.space_group_name_H-M   'P 1'
#
loop_
_entity.id
_entity.type
_entity.pdbx_description
1 polymer ?
#
loop_
_entity_poly.entity_id
_entity_poly.type
_entity_poly.pdbx_seq_one_letter_code
_entity_poly.pdbx_strand_id
1 'polypeptide(L)' 'MNSKQEDADTISEILLRAAREPEFRNQLIKQPSNVLEQYNISDEAKSIIKNSIIDLTQ' A
#
# COMPACT_ATOMS: atom_id res chain seq x y z
N MET A 1 8.48 19.20 -7.18
CA MET A 1 8.14 17.80 -7.49
C MET A 1 6.71 17.58 -7.01
N ASN A 2 5.89 16.84 -7.78
CA ASN A 2 4.45 16.80 -7.59
C ASN A 2 4.13 15.68 -6.60
N SER A 3 3.65 15.98 -5.38
CA SER A 3 3.46 14.99 -4.31
C SER A 3 2.59 13.79 -4.71
N LYS A 4 1.67 13.98 -5.66
CA LYS A 4 0.84 12.90 -6.24
C LYS A 4 1.64 11.85 -7.02
N GLN A 5 2.75 12.24 -7.64
CA GLN A 5 3.62 11.32 -8.37
C GLN A 5 4.36 10.42 -7.40
N GLU A 6 4.89 10.99 -6.31
CA GLU A 6 5.60 10.27 -5.25
C GLU A 6 4.68 9.29 -4.51
N ASP A 7 3.44 9.71 -4.24
CA ASP A 7 2.38 8.83 -3.73
C ASP A 7 2.12 7.65 -4.69
N ALA A 8 1.96 7.92 -5.99
CA ALA A 8 1.69 6.88 -6.99
C ALA A 8 2.83 5.86 -7.13
N ASP A 9 4.08 6.32 -7.14
CA ASP A 9 5.28 5.46 -7.15
C ASP A 9 5.31 4.57 -5.91
N THR A 10 5.05 5.13 -4.73
CA THR A 10 5.03 4.38 -3.46
C THR A 10 3.90 3.36 -3.42
N ILE A 11 2.69 3.73 -3.89
CA ILE A 11 1.57 2.79 -4.02
C ILE A 11 1.97 1.61 -4.92
N SER A 12 2.56 1.90 -6.08
CA SER A 12 3.00 0.87 -7.02
C SER A 12 4.02 -0.08 -6.39
N GLU A 13 5.00 0.46 -5.66
CA GLU A 13 6.00 -0.33 -4.95
C GLU A 13 5.36 -1.25 -3.91
N ILE A 14 4.48 -0.72 -3.07
CA ILE A 14 3.79 -1.48 -2.02
C ILE A 14 2.95 -2.62 -2.61
N LEU A 15 2.18 -2.34 -3.67
CA LEU A 15 1.35 -3.35 -4.31
C LEU A 15 2.19 -4.43 -5.01
N LEU A 16 3.27 -4.04 -5.70
CA LEU A 16 4.20 -4.98 -6.32
C LEU A 16 4.86 -5.86 -5.27
N ARG A 17 5.26 -5.27 -4.14
CA ARG A 17 5.82 -5.99 -3.00
C ARG A 17 4.81 -6.98 -2.43
N ALA A 18 3.56 -6.58 -2.24
CA ALA A 18 2.47 -7.46 -1.79
C ALA A 18 2.16 -8.60 -2.79
N ALA A 19 2.33 -8.37 -4.09
CA ALA A 19 2.17 -9.42 -5.09
C ALA A 19 3.31 -10.47 -5.05
N ARG A 20 4.53 -10.05 -4.67
CA ARG A 20 5.72 -10.91 -4.65
C ARG A 20 5.99 -11.56 -3.29
N GLU A 21 5.65 -10.86 -2.20
CA GLU A 21 5.92 -11.26 -0.82
C GLU A 21 4.61 -11.57 -0.07
N PRO A 22 4.24 -12.86 0.06
CA PRO A 22 2.99 -13.25 0.72
C PRO A 22 2.95 -12.90 2.21
N GLU A 23 4.09 -12.86 2.90
CA GLU A 23 4.19 -12.43 4.30
C GLU A 23 3.88 -10.94 4.45
N PHE A 24 4.48 -10.10 3.60
CA PHE A 24 4.20 -8.66 3.55
C PHE A 24 2.73 -8.41 3.20
N ARG A 25 2.18 -9.14 2.22
CA ARG A 25 0.76 -9.08 1.89
C ARG A 25 -0.12 -9.43 3.08
N ASN A 26 0.17 -10.52 3.79
CA ASN A 26 -0.59 -10.91 4.98
C ASN A 26 -0.51 -9.85 6.09
N GLN A 27 0.65 -9.22 6.28
CA GLN A 27 0.82 -8.10 7.20
C GLN A 27 0.00 -6.88 6.75
N LEU A 28 0.05 -6.54 5.45
CA LEU A 28 -0.69 -5.42 4.87
C LEU A 28 -2.21 -5.64 4.96
N ILE A 29 -2.70 -6.87 4.86
CA ILE A 29 -4.12 -7.22 5.05
C ILE A 29 -4.51 -7.16 6.53
N LYS A 30 -3.70 -7.74 7.43
CA LYS A 30 -4.01 -7.81 8.87
C LYS A 30 -3.89 -6.46 9.57
N GLN A 31 -2.87 -5.68 9.23
CA GLN A 31 -2.52 -4.41 9.86
C GLN A 31 -2.08 -3.37 8.83
N PRO A 32 -2.98 -2.94 7.92
CA PRO A 32 -2.64 -1.99 6.87
C PRO A 32 -2.14 -0.66 7.45
N SER A 33 -2.74 -0.17 8.54
CA SER A 33 -2.32 1.11 9.14
C SER A 33 -0.87 1.08 9.62
N ASN A 34 -0.44 0.01 10.29
CA ASN A 34 0.94 -0.11 10.81
C ASN A 34 1.96 -0.16 9.67
N VAL A 35 1.66 -0.95 8.63
CA VAL A 35 2.52 -1.03 7.45
C VAL A 35 2.59 0.32 6.74
N LEU A 36 1.44 0.97 6.51
CA LEU A 36 1.33 2.25 5.81
C LEU A 36 1.88 3.44 6.61
N GLU A 37 1.99 3.35 7.93
CA GLU A 37 2.67 4.34 8.77
C GLU A 37 4.19 4.36 8.56
N GLN A 38 4.78 3.27 8.07
CA GLN A 38 6.19 3.24 7.67
C GLN A 38 6.45 4.02 6.37
N TYR A 39 5.39 4.34 5.62
CA TYR A 39 5.46 5.06 4.35
C TYR A 39 4.99 6.50 4.54
N ASN A 40 5.81 7.46 4.10
CA ASN A 40 5.47 8.88 4.16
C ASN A 40 4.57 9.30 2.98
N ILE A 41 3.39 8.68 2.89
CA ILE A 41 2.40 8.90 1.84
C ILE A 41 1.15 9.59 2.37
N SER A 42 0.44 10.27 1.47
CA SER A 42 -0.81 10.96 1.77
C SER A 42 -1.91 9.99 2.22
N ASP A 43 -2.88 10.46 3.01
CA ASP A 43 -4.04 9.65 3.42
C ASP A 43 -4.88 9.14 2.24
N GLU A 44 -4.89 9.88 1.13
CA GLU A 44 -5.49 9.44 -0.13
C GLU A 44 -4.79 8.18 -0.67
N ALA A 45 -3.46 8.17 -0.70
CA ALA A 45 -2.65 7.03 -1.11
C ALA A 45 -2.86 5.82 -0.19
N LYS A 46 -2.92 6.04 1.13
CA LYS A 46 -3.25 4.99 2.11
C LYS A 46 -4.62 4.37 1.84
N SER A 47 -5.61 5.18 1.46
CA SER A 47 -6.96 4.72 1.12
C SER A 47 -6.97 3.91 -0.18
N ILE A 48 -6.22 4.34 -1.20
CA ILE A 48 -6.06 3.59 -2.45
C ILE A 48 -5.49 2.20 -2.17
N ILE A 49 -4.39 2.12 -1.41
CA ILE A 49 -3.76 0.84 -1.09
C ILE A 49 -4.74 -0.05 -0.34
N LYS A 50 -5.41 0.47 0.70
CA LYS A 50 -6.43 -0.27 1.47
C LYS A 50 -7.53 -0.85 0.59
N ASN A 51 -8.01 -0.12 -0.40
CA ASN A 51 -9.00 -0.62 -1.36
C ASN A 51 -8.40 -1.71 -2.27
N SER A 52 -7.18 -1.51 -2.77
CA SER A 52 -6.50 -2.49 -3.64
C SER A 52 -6.18 -3.82 -2.95
N ILE A 53 -5.79 -3.83 -1.67
CA ILE A 53 -5.55 -5.09 -0.93
C ILE A 53 -6.83 -5.88 -0.66
N ILE A 54 -7.97 -5.22 -0.48
CA ILE A 54 -9.27 -5.90 -0.32
C ILE A 54 -9.59 -6.67 -1.61
N ASP A 55 -9.41 -6.03 -2.76
CA ASP A 55 -9.62 -6.62 -4.08
C ASP A 55 -8.71 -7.83 -4.33
N LEU A 56 -7.44 -7.77 -3.90
CA LEU A 56 -6.50 -8.89 -4.03
C LEU A 56 -6.92 -10.14 -3.23
N THR A 57 -7.72 -9.98 -2.17
CA THR A 57 -8.14 -11.06 -1.26
C THR A 57 -9.51 -11.68 -1.56
N GLN A 58 -10.26 -11.13 -2.52
CA GLN A 58 -11.49 -11.73 -3.05
C GLN A 58 -11.18 -12.70 -4.19
#